data_AF-A0A914ZFA4-F1
#
_entry.id   AF-A0A914ZFA4-F1
#
_cell.length_a   1.000
_cell.length_b   1.000
_cell.length_c   1.000
_cell.angle_alpha   90.00
_cell.angle_beta   90.00
_cell.angle_gamma   90.00
#
_symmetry.space_group_name_H-M   'P 1'
#
loop_
_entity.id
_entity.type
_entity.pdbx_description
1 polymer ?
#
loop_
_entity_poly.entity_id
_entity_poly.type
_entity_poly.pdbx_seq_one_letter_code
_entity_poly.pdbx_strand_id
1 'polypeptide(L)'
;RCLHGWIALTATLIGFSLAQSPLSRAWEETFPGQTPFWEKYNTGPHGVVIRGWQFSRCASEQWTNYVVNVSNIVIWPDYPRFPGPIFFNVTMDVSEDLPVERVEMDLEVRHAVTNKQGSKGWQVIPCQGWNIIDGCDGVGSCRYCDMLEKCREAVKSADKYVTDRKAQDFLRQNRLCPPPKGHWTMTFSKVFTTEDLPKSFFGPLQSNEYWLTFSFTDGKDKKLGCARLWVDVCKYHLQDKQQKCLRDPNAFKNFINEISSQAEQIRNRGR
;
A
#
# COMPACT_ATOMS: atom_id res chain seq x y z
N ARG A 1 -36.91 0.66 -63.74
CA ARG A 1 -35.53 1.19 -63.64
C ARG A 1 -35.40 1.76 -62.23
N CYS A 2 -34.99 0.92 -61.29
CA CYS A 2 -34.84 1.27 -59.87
C CYS A 2 -33.35 1.22 -59.54
N LEU A 3 -32.79 2.31 -59.04
CA LEU A 3 -31.45 2.35 -58.48
C LEU A 3 -31.48 3.03 -57.10
N HIS A 4 -30.99 2.26 -56.13
CA HIS A 4 -30.18 2.60 -54.94
C HIS A 4 -30.60 3.81 -54.08
N GLY A 5 -30.85 3.70 -52.77
CA GLY A 5 -30.17 2.86 -51.78
C GLY A 5 -29.38 3.78 -50.85
N TRP A 6 -29.92 4.08 -49.66
CA TRP A 6 -29.13 4.59 -48.54
C TRP A 6 -29.52 3.86 -47.27
N ILE A 7 -28.50 3.18 -46.76
CA ILE A 7 -28.45 2.29 -45.62
C ILE A 7 -28.43 3.13 -44.34
N ALA A 8 -29.22 2.70 -43.37
CA ALA A 8 -29.13 3.14 -41.99
C ALA A 8 -27.74 2.85 -41.42
N LEU A 9 -27.06 3.86 -40.89
CA LEU A 9 -25.89 3.70 -40.04
C LEU A 9 -26.14 4.48 -38.76
N THR A 10 -26.88 3.85 -37.85
CA THR A 10 -26.79 4.12 -36.42
C THR A 10 -25.36 3.79 -36.00
N ALA A 11 -24.54 4.83 -35.79
CA ALA A 11 -23.23 4.70 -35.17
C ALA A 11 -23.43 4.22 -33.72
N THR A 12 -23.40 2.90 -33.54
CA THR A 12 -23.30 2.28 -32.22
C THR A 12 -21.96 2.69 -31.64
N LEU A 13 -22.00 3.55 -30.62
CA LEU A 13 -20.89 3.79 -29.71
C LEU A 13 -20.56 2.47 -29.02
N ILE A 14 -19.69 1.68 -29.64
CA ILE A 14 -19.04 0.55 -28.97
C ILE A 14 -18.05 1.20 -28.01
N GLY A 15 -18.48 1.31 -26.75
CA GLY A 15 -17.60 1.64 -25.64
C GLY A 15 -16.45 0.65 -25.62
N PHE A 16 -15.24 1.13 -25.89
CA PHE A 16 -14.04 0.42 -25.50
C PHE A 16 -14.04 0.38 -23.96
N SER A 17 -14.58 -0.68 -23.39
CA SER A 17 -14.22 -1.08 -22.03
C SER A 17 -12.76 -1.53 -22.08
N LEU A 18 -11.84 -0.57 -21.99
CA LEU A 18 -10.47 -0.85 -21.58
C LEU A 18 -10.58 -1.64 -20.29
N ALA A 19 -10.13 -2.89 -20.29
CA ALA A 19 -10.15 -3.73 -19.10
C ALA A 19 -9.51 -2.95 -17.94
N GLN A 20 -10.33 -2.58 -16.95
CA GLN A 20 -9.85 -1.89 -15.77
C GLN A 20 -8.89 -2.82 -15.02
N SER A 21 -7.77 -2.29 -14.54
CA SER A 21 -6.83 -3.07 -13.74
C SER A 21 -7.54 -3.64 -12.50
N PRO A 22 -7.13 -4.81 -11.96
CA PRO A 22 -7.70 -5.34 -10.72
C PRO A 22 -7.67 -4.33 -9.56
N LEU A 23 -6.63 -3.48 -9.51
CA LEU A 23 -6.53 -2.41 -8.52
C LEU A 23 -7.54 -1.28 -8.77
N SER A 24 -7.80 -0.91 -10.03
CA SER A 24 -8.84 0.08 -10.37
C SER A 24 -10.23 -0.40 -9.95
N ARG A 25 -10.52 -1.70 -10.13
CA ARG A 25 -11.79 -2.29 -9.69
C ARG A 25 -11.91 -2.30 -8.16
N ALA A 26 -10.87 -2.75 -7.46
CA ALA A 26 -10.83 -2.73 -6.00
C ALA A 26 -10.96 -1.30 -5.44
N TRP A 27 -10.37 -0.31 -6.12
CA TRP A 27 -10.52 1.09 -5.76
C TRP A 27 -11.95 1.58 -5.91
N GLU A 28 -12.62 1.33 -7.05
CA GLU A 28 -14.01 1.77 -7.25
C GLU A 28 -14.97 1.09 -6.27
N GLU A 29 -14.75 -0.19 -5.96
CA GLU A 29 -15.51 -0.93 -4.94
C GLU A 29 -15.32 -0.31 -3.55
N THR A 30 -14.10 0.15 -3.22
CA THR A 30 -13.77 0.71 -1.89
C THR A 30 -14.11 2.21 -1.78
N PHE A 31 -13.99 2.97 -2.87
CA PHE A 31 -14.08 4.44 -2.91
C PHE A 31 -14.94 4.92 -4.09
N PRO A 32 -16.24 4.56 -4.15
CA PRO A 32 -17.10 4.85 -5.29
C PRO A 32 -17.15 6.36 -5.58
N GLY A 33 -16.94 6.72 -6.84
CA GLY A 33 -16.95 8.12 -7.30
C GLY A 33 -15.72 8.96 -6.93
N GLN A 34 -14.71 8.38 -6.30
CA GLN A 34 -13.42 9.06 -6.10
C GLN A 34 -12.41 8.68 -7.17
N THR A 35 -11.92 9.68 -7.91
CA THR A 35 -10.81 9.50 -8.85
C THR A 35 -9.58 8.98 -8.11
N PRO A 36 -9.04 7.80 -8.49
CA PRO A 36 -7.85 7.26 -7.86
C PRO A 36 -6.68 8.24 -7.89
N PHE A 37 -5.90 8.29 -6.80
CA PHE A 37 -4.81 9.26 -6.71
C PHE A 37 -3.81 9.12 -7.86
N TRP A 38 -3.54 7.90 -8.33
CA TRP A 38 -2.61 7.65 -9.43
C TRP A 38 -3.08 8.23 -10.76
N GLU A 39 -4.38 8.35 -11.01
CA GLU A 39 -4.88 8.93 -12.27
C GLU A 39 -4.54 10.41 -12.39
N LYS A 40 -4.27 11.09 -11.28
CA LYS A 40 -3.81 12.49 -11.26
C LYS A 40 -2.40 12.64 -11.82
N TYR A 41 -1.58 11.60 -11.75
CA TYR A 41 -0.17 11.66 -12.10
C TYR A 41 0.07 11.05 -13.48
N ASN A 42 -0.16 11.76 -14.58
CA ASN A 42 0.17 11.25 -15.93
C ASN A 42 1.68 11.29 -16.24
N THR A 43 2.52 10.78 -15.33
CA THR A 43 3.99 10.89 -15.36
C THR A 43 4.67 9.63 -15.90
N GLY A 44 3.89 8.71 -16.47
CA GLY A 44 4.40 7.50 -17.13
C GLY A 44 4.67 6.33 -16.19
N PRO A 45 5.04 5.16 -16.74
CA PRO A 45 5.30 3.98 -15.94
C PRO A 45 6.64 4.09 -15.21
N HIS A 46 6.60 3.87 -13.90
CA HIS A 46 7.75 3.98 -13.01
C HIS A 46 8.19 2.61 -12.50
N GLY A 47 9.50 2.45 -12.36
CA GLY A 47 10.12 1.39 -11.59
C GLY A 47 10.54 1.90 -10.23
N VAL A 48 10.68 0.96 -9.30
CA VAL A 48 11.17 1.23 -7.95
C VAL A 48 12.24 0.22 -7.60
N VAL A 49 13.30 0.65 -6.95
CA VAL A 49 14.28 -0.22 -6.29
C VAL A 49 14.42 0.20 -4.82
N ILE A 50 14.37 -0.77 -3.91
CA ILE A 50 14.72 -0.53 -2.51
C ILE A 50 16.23 -0.69 -2.40
N ARG A 51 16.95 0.36 -2.07
CA ARG A 51 18.42 0.40 -1.99
C ARG A 51 18.98 -0.06 -0.66
N GLY A 52 18.14 -0.09 0.36
CA GLY A 52 18.46 -0.59 1.69
C GLY A 52 17.21 -0.55 2.56
N TRP A 53 17.20 -1.36 3.59
CA TRP A 53 16.14 -1.36 4.60
C TRP A 53 16.71 -1.69 5.97
N GLN A 54 15.99 -1.29 7.01
CA GLN A 54 16.33 -1.61 8.38
C GLN A 54 15.05 -1.75 9.20
N PHE A 55 14.91 -2.89 9.85
CA PHE A 55 13.87 -3.09 10.85
C PHE A 55 14.31 -2.54 12.19
N SER A 56 13.37 -1.92 12.90
CA SER A 56 13.50 -1.53 14.28
C SER A 56 12.19 -1.76 15.00
N ARG A 57 12.26 -2.20 16.26
CA ARG A 57 11.08 -2.21 17.13
C ARG A 57 10.71 -0.77 17.49
N CYS A 58 9.43 -0.55 17.76
CA CYS A 58 9.02 0.70 18.35
C CYS A 58 9.63 0.81 19.76
N ALA A 59 10.12 1.99 20.12
CA ALA A 59 10.72 2.23 21.42
C ALA A 59 10.05 3.45 22.02
N SER A 60 8.87 3.27 22.59
CA SER A 60 8.19 4.29 23.39
C SER A 60 7.57 3.65 24.64
N GLU A 61 7.30 4.47 25.66
CA GLU A 61 6.69 4.03 26.93
C GLU A 61 5.31 3.37 26.72
N GLN A 62 4.64 3.67 25.60
CA GLN A 62 3.36 3.07 25.21
C GLN A 62 3.51 1.62 24.73
N TRP A 63 4.71 1.18 24.39
CA TRP A 63 4.99 -0.13 23.81
C TRP A 63 5.94 -0.96 24.69
N THR A 64 5.51 -1.21 25.93
CA THR A 64 6.27 -1.99 26.91
C THR A 64 5.82 -3.45 26.99
N ASN A 65 4.56 -3.74 26.66
CA ASN A 65 3.98 -5.09 26.65
C ASN A 65 3.44 -5.43 25.26
N TYR A 66 4.32 -5.90 24.38
CA TYR A 66 3.95 -6.36 23.05
C TYR A 66 3.18 -7.68 23.11
N VAL A 67 1.91 -7.66 22.73
CA VAL A 67 1.13 -8.88 22.49
C VAL A 67 1.71 -9.63 21.30
N VAL A 68 1.98 -8.90 20.22
CA VAL A 68 2.69 -9.34 19.02
C VAL A 68 4.07 -8.68 18.99
N ASN A 69 5.11 -9.48 19.15
CA ASN A 69 6.49 -9.04 19.11
C ASN A 69 7.12 -9.43 17.78
N VAL A 70 7.37 -8.45 16.91
CA VAL A 70 8.12 -8.69 15.66
C VAL A 70 9.62 -8.70 16.00
N SER A 71 10.27 -9.82 15.71
CA SER A 71 11.70 -10.01 15.96
C SER A 71 12.55 -9.68 14.75
N ASN A 72 12.06 -9.91 13.54
CA ASN A 72 12.81 -9.65 12.32
C ASN A 72 11.90 -9.38 11.12
N ILE A 73 12.37 -8.53 10.21
CA ILE A 73 11.81 -8.34 8.87
C ILE A 73 12.96 -8.33 7.87
N VAL A 74 12.94 -9.29 6.94
CA VAL A 74 13.92 -9.42 5.87
C VAL A 74 13.24 -9.19 4.53
N ILE A 75 13.85 -8.38 3.67
CA ILE A 75 13.40 -8.15 2.30
C ILE A 75 14.42 -8.80 1.36
N TRP A 76 13.98 -9.47 0.30
CA TRP A 76 14.86 -10.10 -0.69
C TRP A 76 14.27 -9.94 -2.10
N PRO A 77 15.06 -9.94 -3.20
CA PRO A 77 16.54 -9.97 -3.28
C PRO A 77 17.23 -8.74 -2.71
N ASP A 78 18.56 -8.79 -2.59
CA ASP A 78 19.35 -7.57 -2.39
C ASP A 78 19.01 -6.61 -3.53
N TYR A 79 18.57 -5.40 -3.17
CA TYR A 79 18.01 -4.43 -4.11
C TYR A 79 16.74 -4.91 -4.82
N PRO A 80 15.64 -5.21 -4.09
CA PRO A 80 14.42 -5.70 -4.70
C PRO A 80 13.80 -4.62 -5.59
N ARG A 81 13.27 -5.05 -6.74
CA ARG A 81 12.81 -4.17 -7.81
C ARG A 81 11.36 -4.41 -8.15
N PHE A 82 10.66 -3.32 -8.42
CA PHE A 82 9.43 -3.31 -9.19
C PHE A 82 9.71 -2.71 -10.59
N PRO A 83 9.22 -3.34 -11.67
CA PRO A 83 8.70 -4.71 -11.71
C PRO A 83 9.82 -5.71 -11.41
N GLY A 84 9.45 -6.86 -10.86
CA GLY A 84 10.41 -7.86 -10.42
C GLY A 84 9.93 -8.63 -9.19
N PRO A 85 10.72 -9.63 -8.77
CA PRO A 85 10.40 -10.42 -7.60
C PRO A 85 10.69 -9.63 -6.32
N ILE A 86 9.76 -9.70 -5.37
CA ILE A 86 9.92 -9.16 -4.02
C ILE A 86 9.46 -10.20 -3.02
N PHE A 87 10.30 -10.41 -2.02
CA PHE A 87 10.08 -11.36 -0.94
C PHE A 87 10.18 -10.61 0.39
N PHE A 88 9.25 -10.91 1.29
CA PHE A 88 9.26 -10.40 2.65
C PHE A 88 9.17 -11.59 3.60
N ASN A 89 10.10 -11.69 4.53
CA ASN A 89 10.03 -12.66 5.62
C ASN A 89 9.89 -11.91 6.93
N VAL A 90 8.84 -12.24 7.68
CA VAL A 90 8.54 -11.64 8.99
C VAL A 90 8.55 -12.74 10.03
N THR A 91 9.34 -12.54 11.08
CA THR A 91 9.36 -13.41 12.25
C THR A 91 8.71 -12.68 13.42
N MET A 92 7.74 -13.32 14.08
CA MET A 92 7.01 -12.73 15.19
C MET A 92 6.59 -13.77 16.24
N ASP A 93 6.41 -13.29 17.46
CA ASP A 93 5.88 -14.06 18.58
C ASP A 93 4.56 -13.45 19.04
N VAL A 94 3.52 -14.28 19.11
CA VAL A 94 2.19 -13.90 19.60
C VAL A 94 2.01 -14.52 20.98
N SER A 95 1.88 -13.68 22.02
CA SER A 95 1.93 -14.11 23.43
C SER A 95 0.58 -14.46 24.04
N GLU A 96 -0.52 -13.95 23.48
CA GLU A 96 -1.92 -14.17 23.90
C GLU A 96 -2.83 -14.32 22.68
N ASP A 97 -4.08 -14.73 22.89
CA ASP A 97 -5.06 -14.82 21.82
C ASP A 97 -5.43 -13.43 21.31
N LEU A 98 -5.34 -13.26 19.98
CA LEU A 98 -5.64 -12.01 19.31
C LEU A 98 -7.16 -11.84 19.11
N PRO A 99 -7.66 -10.59 19.09
CA PRO A 99 -9.09 -10.32 18.89
C PRO A 99 -9.55 -10.82 17.52
N VAL A 100 -10.67 -11.55 17.51
CA VAL A 100 -11.26 -12.14 16.29
C VAL A 100 -12.30 -11.23 15.63
N GLU A 101 -12.81 -10.25 16.38
CA GLU A 101 -13.82 -9.31 15.92
C GLU A 101 -13.20 -8.21 15.06
N ARG A 102 -12.12 -7.58 15.56
CA ARG A 102 -11.51 -6.42 14.91
C ARG A 102 -10.04 -6.28 15.27
N VAL A 103 -9.24 -5.93 14.27
CA VAL A 103 -7.86 -5.44 14.42
C VAL A 103 -7.72 -4.21 13.55
N GLU A 104 -7.23 -3.13 14.12
CA GLU A 104 -6.94 -1.90 13.37
C GLU A 104 -5.43 -1.72 13.24
N MET A 105 -5.02 -1.02 12.18
CA MET A 105 -3.64 -0.64 11.96
C MET A 105 -3.55 0.84 11.62
N ASP A 106 -2.74 1.57 12.39
CA ASP A 106 -2.27 2.91 11.99
C ASP A 106 -0.91 2.76 11.31
N LEU A 107 -0.84 3.20 10.05
CA LEU A 107 0.42 3.36 9.33
C LEU A 107 0.83 4.83 9.42
N GLU A 108 2.03 5.10 9.91
CA GLU A 108 2.67 6.41 9.79
C GLU A 108 3.82 6.30 8.78
N VAL A 109 3.76 7.11 7.72
CA VAL A 109 4.81 7.18 6.71
C VAL A 109 5.51 8.51 6.83
N ARG A 110 6.81 8.49 7.10
CA ARG A 110 7.67 9.68 7.08
C ARG A 110 8.68 9.58 5.97
N HIS A 111 9.02 10.70 5.35
CA HIS A 111 10.14 10.79 4.42
C HIS A 111 11.25 11.68 4.96
N ALA A 112 12.48 11.43 4.52
CA ALA A 112 13.60 12.26 4.90
C ALA A 112 13.50 13.65 4.25
N VAL A 113 13.82 14.67 5.03
CA VAL A 113 13.96 16.05 4.58
C VAL A 113 15.26 16.63 5.09
N THR A 114 15.83 17.57 4.34
CA THR A 114 16.98 18.34 4.78
C THR A 114 16.50 19.73 5.17
N ASN A 115 16.77 20.15 6.41
CA ASN A 115 16.40 21.48 6.86
C ASN A 115 17.33 22.54 6.23
N LYS A 116 17.02 23.83 6.42
CA LYS A 116 17.82 24.95 5.89
C LYS A 116 19.27 24.96 6.38
N GLN A 117 19.57 24.27 7.48
CA GLN A 117 20.90 24.18 8.10
C GLN A 117 21.68 22.94 7.62
N GLY A 118 21.12 22.14 6.71
CA GLY A 118 21.74 20.91 6.20
C GLY A 118 21.50 19.66 7.05
N SER A 119 20.82 19.78 8.20
CA SER A 119 20.52 18.65 9.07
C SER A 119 19.34 17.83 8.52
N LYS A 120 19.46 16.51 8.63
CA LYS A 120 18.41 15.57 8.22
C LYS A 120 17.32 15.48 9.27
N GLY A 121 16.07 15.59 8.83
CA GLY A 121 14.86 15.39 9.62
C GLY A 121 13.87 14.46 8.92
N TRP A 122 12.71 14.27 9.53
CA TRP A 122 11.65 13.39 9.03
C TRP A 122 10.31 14.11 9.05
N GLN A 123 9.60 14.14 7.93
CA GLN A 123 8.28 14.73 7.81
C GLN A 123 7.23 13.67 7.47
N VAL A 124 6.06 13.79 8.08
CA VAL A 124 4.93 12.87 7.89
C VAL A 124 4.30 13.14 6.53
N ILE A 125 4.05 12.07 5.77
CA ILE A 125 3.25 12.08 4.55
C ILE A 125 1.79 11.92 4.97
N PRO A 126 0.91 12.91 4.73
CA PRO A 126 -0.49 12.80 5.12
C PRO A 126 -1.17 11.62 4.42
N CYS A 127 -2.23 11.08 5.03
CA CYS A 127 -3.10 10.13 4.36
C CYS A 127 -3.71 10.77 3.09
N GLN A 128 -3.92 9.97 2.05
CA GLN A 128 -4.58 10.34 0.80
C GLN A 128 -5.50 9.25 0.30
N GLY A 129 -6.66 9.65 -0.21
CA GLY A 129 -7.63 8.73 -0.81
C GLY A 129 -8.17 7.69 0.18
N TRP A 130 -8.40 8.12 1.42
CA TRP A 130 -9.10 7.33 2.41
C TRP A 130 -10.61 7.33 2.13
N ASN A 131 -11.30 6.34 2.68
CA ASN A 131 -12.73 6.20 2.56
C ASN A 131 -13.38 7.29 3.39
N ILE A 132 -14.15 8.17 2.73
CA ILE A 132 -14.77 9.34 3.37
C ILE A 132 -15.84 8.91 4.39
N ILE A 133 -16.42 7.71 4.24
CA ILE A 133 -17.50 7.21 5.10
C ILE A 133 -16.96 6.80 6.47
N ASP A 134 -15.89 6.02 6.51
CA ASP A 134 -15.36 5.43 7.75
C ASP A 134 -13.99 5.99 8.17
N GLY A 135 -13.32 6.76 7.31
CA GLY A 135 -12.00 7.34 7.56
C GLY A 135 -10.84 6.37 7.34
N CYS A 136 -11.08 5.23 6.70
CA CYS A 136 -10.16 4.10 6.64
C CYS A 136 -9.46 3.98 5.28
N ASP A 137 -8.35 3.25 5.24
CA ASP A 137 -7.53 2.98 4.07
C ASP A 137 -6.90 4.23 3.43
N GLY A 138 -6.24 4.06 2.28
CA GLY A 138 -5.57 5.12 1.53
C GLY A 138 -4.06 4.93 1.41
N VAL A 139 -3.35 6.00 1.05
CA VAL A 139 -1.90 6.01 0.85
C VAL A 139 -1.25 7.10 1.69
N GLY A 140 -0.10 6.79 2.29
CA GLY A 140 0.57 7.68 3.25
C GLY A 140 0.22 7.28 4.68
N SER A 141 0.16 8.25 5.58
CA SER A 141 -0.08 7.99 7.00
C SER A 141 -1.57 7.80 7.30
N CYS A 142 -2.11 6.61 7.05
CA CYS A 142 -3.54 6.28 7.10
C CYS A 142 -3.87 5.26 8.20
N ARG A 143 -5.12 5.27 8.64
CA ARG A 143 -5.71 4.22 9.50
C ARG A 143 -6.39 3.16 8.64
N TYR A 144 -6.25 1.91 9.02
CA TYR A 144 -6.86 0.74 8.38
C TYR A 144 -7.71 0.04 9.44
N CYS A 145 -9.02 0.07 9.26
CA CYS A 145 -9.97 -0.21 10.35
C CYS A 145 -10.35 -1.67 10.55
N ASP A 146 -10.13 -2.50 9.53
CA ASP A 146 -10.27 -3.96 9.64
C ASP A 146 -9.15 -4.67 8.88
N MET A 147 -8.11 -5.03 9.62
CA MET A 147 -6.99 -5.83 9.10
C MET A 147 -7.32 -7.33 9.05
N LEU A 148 -8.34 -7.79 9.77
CA LEU A 148 -8.73 -9.20 9.75
C LEU A 148 -9.37 -9.54 8.41
N GLU A 149 -10.24 -8.68 7.88
CA GLU A 149 -10.80 -8.86 6.54
C GLU A 149 -9.69 -8.94 5.48
N LYS A 150 -8.78 -7.94 5.46
CA LYS A 150 -7.64 -7.90 4.52
C LYS A 150 -6.73 -9.14 4.65
N CYS A 151 -6.52 -9.62 5.88
CA CYS A 151 -5.81 -10.87 6.14
C CYS A 151 -6.53 -12.07 5.49
N ARG A 152 -7.84 -12.20 5.71
CA ARG A 152 -8.63 -13.33 5.18
C ARG A 152 -8.63 -13.35 3.65
N GLU A 153 -8.74 -12.19 3.01
CA GLU A 153 -8.66 -12.06 1.55
C GLU A 153 -7.28 -12.47 1.00
N ALA A 154 -6.22 -12.04 1.67
CA ALA A 154 -4.85 -12.42 1.32
C ALA A 154 -4.65 -13.93 1.46
N VAL A 155 -5.12 -14.52 2.55
CA VAL A 155 -5.06 -15.98 2.81
C VAL A 155 -5.83 -16.76 1.76
N LYS A 156 -7.06 -16.34 1.44
CA LYS A 156 -7.88 -16.95 0.39
C LYS A 156 -7.20 -16.90 -0.97
N SER A 157 -6.53 -15.80 -1.28
CA SER A 157 -5.77 -15.63 -2.53
C SER A 157 -4.48 -16.46 -2.56
N ALA A 158 -3.91 -16.74 -1.39
CA ALA A 158 -2.70 -17.54 -1.22
C ALA A 158 -2.96 -19.07 -1.26
N ASP A 159 -4.17 -19.53 -0.89
CA ASP A 159 -4.54 -20.96 -0.81
C ASP A 159 -4.16 -21.77 -2.07
N LYS A 160 -4.29 -21.16 -3.25
CA LYS A 160 -3.98 -21.79 -4.54
C LYS A 160 -2.49 -22.03 -4.79
N TYR A 161 -1.61 -21.41 -4.01
CA TYR A 161 -0.16 -21.56 -4.12
C TYR A 161 0.43 -22.49 -3.04
N VAL A 162 -0.39 -22.97 -2.10
CA VAL A 162 0.05 -23.88 -1.05
C VAL A 162 -0.05 -25.32 -1.51
N THR A 163 1.09 -26.01 -1.54
CA THR A 163 1.20 -27.41 -1.99
C THR A 163 1.10 -28.42 -0.84
N ASP A 164 1.38 -28.01 0.40
CA ASP A 164 1.21 -28.85 1.58
C ASP A 164 -0.26 -28.94 1.99
N ARG A 165 -0.81 -30.16 2.01
CA ARG A 165 -2.23 -30.40 2.28
C ARG A 165 -2.67 -29.96 3.68
N LYS A 166 -1.83 -30.13 4.70
CA LYS A 166 -2.17 -29.74 6.07
C LYS A 166 -2.20 -28.22 6.21
N ALA A 167 -1.22 -27.54 5.62
CA ALA A 167 -1.19 -26.09 5.56
C ALA A 167 -2.39 -25.54 4.77
N GLN A 168 -2.71 -26.17 3.63
CA GLN A 168 -3.88 -25.80 2.82
C GLN A 168 -5.19 -25.95 3.60
N ASP A 169 -5.39 -27.09 4.28
CA ASP A 169 -6.57 -27.32 5.12
C ASP A 169 -6.65 -26.32 6.28
N PHE A 170 -5.52 -25.96 6.88
CA PHE A 170 -5.45 -24.93 7.92
C PHE A 170 -5.86 -23.54 7.41
N LEU A 171 -5.40 -23.14 6.22
CA LEU A 171 -5.77 -21.86 5.60
C LEU A 171 -7.25 -21.82 5.21
N ARG A 172 -7.79 -22.91 4.66
CA ARG A 172 -9.22 -23.01 4.29
C ARG A 172 -10.17 -22.92 5.47
N GLN A 173 -9.73 -23.38 6.64
CA GLN A 173 -10.49 -23.22 7.89
C GLN A 173 -10.44 -21.79 8.45
N ASN A 174 -9.75 -20.88 7.76
CA ASN A 174 -9.62 -19.46 8.10
C ASN A 174 -9.09 -19.21 9.52
N ARG A 175 -8.23 -20.12 10.00
CA ARG A 175 -7.68 -20.09 11.37
C ARG A 175 -6.44 -19.21 11.52
N LEU A 176 -5.99 -18.57 10.43
CA LEU A 176 -4.79 -17.74 10.42
C LEU A 176 -5.06 -16.25 10.71
N CYS A 177 -6.32 -15.80 10.66
CA CYS A 177 -6.66 -14.38 10.78
C CYS A 177 -7.63 -14.14 11.96
N PRO A 178 -7.12 -13.70 13.13
CA PRO A 178 -5.72 -13.37 13.42
C PRO A 178 -4.83 -14.60 13.65
N PRO A 179 -3.49 -14.47 13.59
CA PRO A 179 -2.58 -15.57 13.84
C PRO A 179 -2.74 -16.10 15.29
N PRO A 180 -2.88 -17.43 15.49
CA PRO A 180 -2.96 -18.00 16.82
C PRO A 180 -1.72 -17.70 17.67
N LYS A 181 -1.84 -17.87 18.99
CA LYS A 181 -0.71 -17.80 19.92
C LYS A 181 0.44 -18.72 19.48
N GLY A 182 1.67 -18.22 19.49
CA GLY A 182 2.86 -18.99 19.16
C GLY A 182 3.94 -18.21 18.42
N HIS A 183 4.97 -18.94 18.00
CA HIS A 183 6.06 -18.42 17.17
C HIS A 183 5.73 -18.59 15.69
N TRP A 184 5.85 -17.51 14.92
CA TRP A 184 5.50 -17.49 13.51
C TRP A 184 6.65 -16.98 12.66
N THR A 185 6.86 -17.64 11.53
CA THR A 185 7.66 -17.13 10.43
C THR A 185 6.78 -17.14 9.18
N MET A 186 6.50 -15.94 8.66
CA MET A 186 5.63 -15.75 7.50
C MET A 186 6.48 -15.24 6.34
N THR A 187 6.48 -15.97 5.23
CA THR A 187 7.15 -15.56 4.00
C THR A 187 6.11 -15.20 2.95
N PHE A 188 6.17 -13.97 2.47
CA PHE A 188 5.45 -13.53 1.28
C PHE A 188 6.42 -13.49 0.10
N SER A 189 5.98 -14.04 -1.03
CA SER A 189 6.72 -14.00 -2.29
C SER A 189 5.76 -13.60 -3.41
N LYS A 190 6.12 -12.54 -4.14
CA LYS A 190 5.39 -12.18 -5.36
C LYS A 190 6.35 -11.65 -6.43
N VAL A 191 6.15 -12.11 -7.66
CA VAL A 191 6.73 -11.47 -8.84
C VAL A 191 5.74 -10.42 -9.32
N PHE A 192 6.11 -9.16 -9.16
CA PHE A 192 5.29 -8.04 -9.62
C PHE A 192 5.64 -7.67 -11.06
N THR A 193 4.61 -7.46 -11.86
CA THR A 193 4.68 -7.02 -13.25
C THR A 193 4.16 -5.59 -13.37
N THR A 194 4.39 -4.96 -14.52
CA THR A 194 3.83 -3.63 -14.82
C THR A 194 2.30 -3.63 -14.97
N GLU A 195 1.68 -4.81 -15.05
CA GLU A 195 0.22 -4.98 -15.16
C GLU A 195 -0.45 -5.11 -13.78
N ASP A 196 0.33 -5.45 -12.73
CA ASP A 196 -0.17 -5.55 -11.37
C ASP A 196 -0.56 -4.19 -10.76
N LEU A 197 0.01 -3.09 -11.28
CA LEU A 197 -0.22 -1.73 -10.79
C LEU A 197 -0.53 -0.77 -11.94
N PRO A 198 -1.42 0.22 -11.76
CA PRO A 198 -1.63 1.29 -12.72
C PRO A 198 -0.32 2.02 -13.03
N LYS A 199 -0.14 2.47 -14.29
CA LYS A 199 1.12 3.09 -14.78
C LYS A 199 1.64 4.19 -13.85
N SER A 200 0.72 4.97 -13.30
CA SER A 200 0.98 6.16 -12.50
C SER A 200 1.00 5.92 -11.00
N PHE A 201 0.94 4.67 -10.55
CA PHE A 201 0.83 4.31 -9.14
C PHE A 201 1.96 4.92 -8.28
N PHE A 202 3.20 4.91 -8.78
CA PHE A 202 4.34 5.52 -8.11
C PHE A 202 4.57 7.00 -8.44
N GLY A 203 3.61 7.66 -9.10
CA GLY A 203 3.68 9.08 -9.44
C GLY A 203 4.07 9.96 -8.24
N PRO A 204 3.36 9.86 -7.09
CA PRO A 204 3.67 10.64 -5.88
C PRO A 204 4.99 10.25 -5.20
N LEU A 205 5.40 8.99 -5.31
CA LEU A 205 6.59 8.47 -4.62
C LEU A 205 7.84 9.19 -5.12
N GLN A 206 8.81 9.48 -4.26
CA GLN A 206 10.07 10.12 -4.66
C GLN A 206 11.25 9.18 -4.35
N SER A 207 12.39 9.39 -5.02
CA SER A 207 13.60 8.66 -4.62
C SER A 207 14.14 9.26 -3.32
N ASN A 208 13.78 8.66 -2.20
CA ASN A 208 14.11 9.16 -0.88
C ASN A 208 14.16 8.03 0.14
N GLU A 209 14.58 8.37 1.35
CA GLU A 209 14.44 7.51 2.50
C GLU A 209 13.09 7.71 3.17
N TYR A 210 12.51 6.61 3.63
CA TYR A 210 11.22 6.56 4.29
C TYR A 210 11.29 5.75 5.58
N TRP A 211 10.55 6.19 6.59
CA TRP A 211 10.20 5.38 7.75
C TRP A 211 8.72 5.03 7.68
N LEU A 212 8.43 3.75 7.81
CA LEU A 212 7.08 3.18 7.91
C LEU A 212 6.92 2.69 9.35
N THR A 213 6.00 3.25 10.11
CA THR A 213 5.66 2.79 11.45
C THR A 213 4.27 2.17 11.42
N PHE A 214 4.17 0.88 11.71
CA PHE A 214 2.93 0.13 11.77
C PHE A 214 2.55 -0.06 13.24
N SER A 215 1.37 0.39 13.63
CA SER A 215 0.84 0.24 14.99
C SER A 215 -0.49 -0.50 14.94
N PHE A 216 -0.62 -1.60 15.68
CA PHE A 216 -1.82 -2.43 15.68
C PHE A 216 -2.60 -2.31 16.99
N THR A 217 -3.93 -2.24 16.89
CA THR A 217 -4.85 -2.22 18.05
C THR A 217 -6.02 -3.19 17.86
N ASP A 218 -6.75 -3.47 18.94
CA ASP A 218 -7.97 -4.30 18.93
C ASP A 218 -9.26 -3.52 18.57
N GLY A 219 -9.14 -2.25 18.17
CA GLY A 219 -10.29 -1.35 17.97
C GLY A 219 -10.92 -0.79 19.25
N LYS A 220 -10.41 -1.16 20.43
CA LYS A 220 -10.73 -0.60 21.75
C LYS A 220 -9.50 0.03 22.40
N ASP A 221 -8.57 0.50 21.56
CA ASP A 221 -7.28 1.10 21.90
C ASP A 221 -6.27 0.19 22.64
N LYS A 222 -6.56 -1.10 22.83
CA LYS A 222 -5.53 -2.03 23.34
C LYS A 222 -4.45 -2.18 22.29
N LYS A 223 -3.21 -1.86 22.67
CA LYS A 223 -2.05 -1.98 21.81
C LYS A 223 -1.66 -3.46 21.64
N LEU A 224 -1.61 -3.93 20.40
CA LEU A 224 -1.28 -5.32 20.06
C LEU A 224 0.19 -5.46 19.66
N GLY A 225 0.66 -4.63 18.74
CA GLY A 225 2.05 -4.70 18.27
C GLY A 225 2.46 -3.44 17.52
N CYS A 226 3.77 -3.21 17.44
CA CYS A 226 4.32 -2.10 16.67
C CYS A 226 5.62 -2.51 15.99
N ALA A 227 5.74 -2.16 14.72
CA ALA A 227 6.90 -2.45 13.89
C ALA A 227 7.30 -1.20 13.12
N ARG A 228 8.61 -0.96 12.98
CA ARG A 228 9.10 0.18 12.23
C ARG A 228 10.13 -0.27 11.20
N LEU A 229 9.94 0.16 9.96
CA LEU A 229 10.78 -0.20 8.82
C LEU A 229 11.31 1.06 8.16
N TRP A 230 12.62 1.22 8.11
CA TRP A 230 13.28 2.19 7.26
C TRP A 230 13.51 1.56 5.89
N VAL A 231 13.27 2.32 4.83
CA VAL A 231 13.59 1.94 3.45
C VAL A 231 14.20 3.11 2.70
N ASP A 232 15.30 2.88 1.98
CA ASP A 232 15.82 3.80 0.99
C ASP A 232 15.28 3.40 -0.38
N VAL A 233 14.56 4.29 -1.03
CA VAL A 233 13.88 4.01 -2.30
C VAL A 233 14.49 4.85 -3.43
N CYS A 234 14.68 4.22 -4.58
CA CYS A 234 14.96 4.90 -5.83
C CYS A 234 13.85 4.60 -6.84
N LYS A 235 13.11 5.64 -7.20
CA LYS A 235 12.12 5.64 -8.28
C LYS A 235 12.79 6.05 -9.58
N TYR A 236 12.51 5.38 -10.68
CA TYR A 236 13.04 5.70 -12.00
C TYR A 236 11.97 5.52 -13.08
N HIS A 237 12.16 6.11 -14.26
CA HIS A 237 11.31 5.84 -15.41
C HIS A 237 11.67 4.48 -16.00
N LEU A 238 10.69 3.60 -16.25
CA LEU A 238 10.99 2.26 -16.82
C LEU A 238 11.61 2.32 -18.21
N GLN A 239 11.38 3.41 -18.94
CA GLN A 239 11.94 3.63 -20.27
C GLN A 239 13.37 4.16 -20.25
N ASP A 240 13.85 4.66 -19.09
CA ASP A 240 15.20 5.15 -18.96
C ASP A 240 16.18 3.98 -18.82
N LYS A 241 17.00 3.79 -19.85
CA LYS A 241 18.05 2.75 -19.88
C LYS A 241 19.08 2.93 -18.76
N GLN A 242 19.29 4.15 -18.29
CA GLN A 242 20.23 4.44 -17.19
C GLN A 242 19.59 4.23 -15.81
N GLN A 243 18.27 4.06 -15.74
CA GLN A 243 17.49 3.90 -14.50
C GLN A 243 17.87 4.95 -13.43
N LYS A 244 17.99 6.21 -13.86
CA LYS A 244 18.43 7.27 -12.96
C LYS A 244 17.35 7.56 -11.90
N CYS A 245 17.77 7.63 -10.64
CA CYS A 245 16.86 7.95 -9.55
C CYS A 245 16.26 9.35 -9.71
N LEU A 246 14.94 9.40 -9.70
CA LEU A 246 14.14 10.62 -9.80
C LEU A 246 14.05 11.28 -8.43
N ARG A 247 14.67 12.45 -8.30
CA ARG A 247 14.56 13.31 -7.11
C ARG A 247 14.04 14.67 -7.52
N ASP A 248 12.88 15.03 -7.00
CA ASP A 248 12.39 16.40 -7.05
C ASP A 248 12.35 16.98 -5.62
N PRO A 249 13.21 17.96 -5.29
CA PRO A 249 13.21 18.63 -4.00
C PRO A 249 11.89 19.34 -3.66
N ASN A 250 11.08 19.69 -4.66
CA ASN A 250 9.82 20.40 -4.49
C ASN A 250 8.60 19.46 -4.50
N ALA A 251 8.77 18.17 -4.82
CA ALA A 251 7.66 17.24 -4.95
C ALA A 251 6.80 17.16 -3.69
N PHE A 252 7.41 17.14 -2.51
CA PHE A 252 6.64 17.10 -1.26
C PHE A 252 5.87 18.39 -1.01
N LYS A 253 6.47 19.56 -1.27
CA LYS A 253 5.78 20.85 -1.15
C LYS A 253 4.58 20.92 -2.09
N ASN A 254 4.75 20.47 -3.33
CA ASN A 254 3.68 20.42 -4.33
C ASN A 254 2.57 19.45 -3.88
N PHE A 255 2.95 18.26 -3.41
CA PHE A 255 2.03 17.27 -2.88
C PHE A 255 1.21 17.83 -1.70
N ILE A 256 1.83 18.47 -0.70
CA ILE A 256 1.10 19.07 0.43
C ILE A 256 0.13 20.16 -0.05
N ASN A 257 0.55 21.02 -0.98
CA ASN A 257 -0.33 22.05 -1.52
C ASN A 257 -1.54 21.45 -2.25
N GLU A 258 -1.34 20.37 -3.00
CA GLU A 258 -2.43 19.62 -3.66
C GLU A 258 -3.41 19.08 -2.62
N ILE A 259 -2.92 18.48 -1.54
CA ILE A 259 -3.76 17.94 -0.45
C ILE A 259 -4.60 19.05 0.19
N SER A 260 -3.96 20.17 0.54
CA SER A 260 -4.65 21.30 1.16
C SER A 260 -5.76 21.85 0.26
N SER A 261 -5.48 21.99 -1.05
CA SER A 261 -6.48 22.45 -2.03
C SER A 261 -7.68 21.49 -2.16
N GLN A 262 -7.46 20.18 -2.09
CA GLN A 262 -8.54 19.18 -2.14
C GLN A 262 -9.41 19.22 -0.88
N ALA A 263 -8.79 19.32 0.30
CA ALA A 263 -9.51 19.46 1.55
C ALA A 263 -10.41 20.72 1.56
N GLU A 264 -9.94 21.81 0.96
CA GLU A 264 -10.70 23.05 0.81
C GLU A 264 -11.86 22.91 -0.19
N GLN A 265 -11.64 22.26 -1.33
CA GLN A 265 -12.71 21.97 -2.31
C GLN A 265 -13.82 21.07 -1.74
N ILE A 266 -13.47 20.06 -0.94
CA ILE A 266 -14.45 19.18 -0.29
C ILE A 266 -15.28 19.97 0.73
N ARG A 267 -14.63 20.81 1.56
CA ARG A 267 -15.34 21.68 2.52
C ARG A 267 -16.31 22.64 1.85
N ASN A 268 -15.96 23.17 0.68
CA ASN A 268 -16.81 24.10 -0.07
C ASN A 268 -17.96 23.41 -0.81
N ARG A 269 -17.88 22.11 -1.11
CA ARG A 269 -18.98 21.33 -1.70
C ARG A 269 -19.99 20.81 -0.67
N GLY A 270 -19.62 20.81 0.62
CA GLY A 270 -20.52 20.45 1.73
C GLY A 270 -21.28 21.64 2.33
N ARG A 271 -21.20 22.83 1.71
CA ARG A 271 -22.03 24.01 1.96
C ARG A 271 -22.99 24.21 0.78
#